data_AF-A0A3C1KWC8-F1
#
_entry.id   AF-A0A3C1KWC8-F1
#
_cell.length_a   1.000
_cell.length_b   1.000
_cell.length_c   1.000
_cell.angle_alpha   90.00
_cell.angle_beta   90.00
_cell.angle_gamma   90.00
#
_symmetry.space_group_name_H-M   'P 1'
#
loop_
_entity.id
_entity.type
_entity.pdbx_description
1 polymer ?
#
loop_
_entity_poly.entity_id
_entity_poly.type
_entity_poly.pdbx_seq_one_letter_code
_entity_poly.pdbx_strand_id
1 'polypeptide(L)'
;NLCTNDACSVVAGQAICDNVALSDVDCTAGQPCADQAICLAGSCTITKAKVCEDNNPCTENGCESNAGGCVATPIDGQCNDGDGCTIKDTCKGAKCVGISQKCDDGNPCTVDLCDPLSAKCSYSNQIEGSVCGQSKVCKSGVCEASP
;
A
#
# COMPACT_ATOMS: atom_id res chain seq x y z
N ASN A 1 3.79 -11.25 34.49
CA ASN A 1 3.35 -10.94 33.10
C ASN A 1 1.95 -10.31 33.19
N LEU A 2 1.27 -9.85 32.13
CA LEU A 2 -0.07 -9.21 32.24
C LEU A 2 -1.18 -10.12 32.84
N CYS A 3 -0.98 -11.44 32.80
CA CYS A 3 -1.89 -12.48 33.28
C CYS A 3 -1.44 -13.14 34.59
N THR A 4 -0.41 -12.63 35.26
CA THR A 4 -0.04 -13.08 36.61
C THR A 4 -0.08 -11.91 37.56
N ASN A 5 -0.70 -12.11 38.72
CA ASN A 5 -0.52 -11.20 39.84
C ASN A 5 0.64 -11.73 40.70
N ASP A 6 1.79 -11.11 40.53
CA ASP A 6 3.02 -11.47 41.22
C ASP A 6 3.22 -10.48 42.39
N ALA A 7 2.88 -10.92 43.60
CA ALA A 7 3.02 -10.12 44.81
C ALA A 7 3.85 -10.86 45.85
N CYS A 8 4.81 -10.17 46.45
CA CYS A 8 5.60 -10.70 47.56
C CYS A 8 5.29 -9.92 48.83
N SER A 9 5.03 -10.65 49.91
CA SER A 9 4.83 -10.10 51.26
C SER A 9 5.84 -10.72 52.22
N VAL A 10 6.30 -9.94 53.21
CA VAL A 10 7.20 -10.45 54.25
C VAL A 10 6.36 -10.82 55.47
N VAL A 11 6.31 -12.10 55.80
CA VAL A 11 5.60 -12.61 56.99
C VAL A 11 6.62 -13.27 57.91
N ALA A 12 6.73 -12.77 59.14
CA ALA A 12 7.70 -13.24 60.14
C ALA A 12 9.18 -13.24 59.66
N GLY A 13 9.57 -12.26 58.85
CA GLY A 13 10.95 -12.14 58.33
C GLY A 13 11.28 -13.03 57.13
N GLN A 14 10.29 -13.78 56.63
CA GLN A 14 10.42 -14.64 55.45
C GLN A 14 9.61 -14.06 54.28
N ALA A 15 10.22 -13.96 53.10
CA ALA A 15 9.53 -13.51 51.90
C ALA A 15 8.63 -14.64 51.37
N ILE A 16 7.33 -14.38 51.31
CA ILE A 16 6.33 -15.24 50.68
C ILE A 16 5.92 -14.54 49.38
N CYS A 17 6.07 -15.22 48.26
CA CYS A 17 5.66 -14.71 46.96
C CYS A 17 4.51 -15.54 46.42
N ASP A 18 3.39 -14.89 46.15
CA ASP A 18 2.24 -15.49 45.47
C ASP A 18 2.31 -15.12 44.00
N ASN A 19 2.22 -16.14 43.13
CA ASN A 19 2.01 -15.99 41.70
C ASN A 19 0.63 -16.55 41.38
N VAL A 20 -0.36 -15.64 41.32
CA VAL A 20 -1.74 -16.02 41.03
C VAL A 20 -1.99 -15.88 39.54
N ALA A 21 -2.27 -17.00 38.89
CA ALA A 21 -2.72 -17.05 37.51
C ALA A 21 -4.09 -16.38 37.36
N LEU A 22 -4.19 -15.38 36.48
CA LEU A 22 -5.44 -14.67 36.18
C LEU A 22 -6.21 -15.36 35.04
N SER A 23 -7.54 -15.21 35.09
CA SER A 23 -8.47 -15.59 34.04
C SER A 23 -9.47 -14.45 33.80
N ASP A 24 -9.97 -14.30 32.57
CA ASP A 24 -10.97 -13.30 32.16
C ASP A 24 -10.52 -11.83 32.32
N VAL A 25 -9.20 -11.60 32.38
CA VAL A 25 -8.59 -10.26 32.39
C VAL A 25 -8.14 -9.91 30.97
N ASP A 26 -8.44 -8.69 30.52
CA ASP A 26 -7.96 -8.18 29.23
C ASP A 26 -6.44 -8.06 29.23
N CYS A 27 -5.81 -8.75 28.28
CA CYS A 27 -4.37 -8.74 28.07
C CYS A 27 -3.98 -8.34 26.64
N THR A 28 -4.91 -7.73 25.89
CA THR A 28 -4.75 -7.36 24.48
C THR A 28 -3.51 -6.48 24.25
N ALA A 29 -3.15 -5.61 25.19
CA ALA A 29 -1.95 -4.76 25.10
C ALA A 29 -0.62 -5.55 24.99
N GLY A 30 -0.59 -6.82 25.44
CA GLY A 30 0.56 -7.70 25.30
C GLY A 30 0.55 -8.55 24.02
N GLN A 31 -0.47 -8.41 23.18
CA GLN A 31 -0.68 -9.20 21.97
C GLN A 31 -0.78 -8.27 20.76
N PRO A 32 0.35 -7.88 20.15
CA PRO A 32 0.33 -6.96 19.00
C PRO A 32 -0.48 -7.47 17.79
N CYS A 33 -0.76 -8.76 17.76
CA CYS A 33 -1.56 -9.45 16.73
C CYS A 33 -2.96 -9.86 17.17
N ALA A 34 -3.49 -9.24 18.22
CA ALA A 34 -4.86 -9.43 18.67
C ALA A 34 -5.63 -8.12 18.62
N ASP A 35 -6.88 -8.19 18.17
CA ASP A 35 -7.89 -7.17 18.46
C ASP A 35 -8.51 -7.40 19.85
N GLN A 36 -8.53 -8.66 20.30
CA GLN A 36 -9.00 -9.06 21.62
C GLN A 36 -8.19 -10.26 22.11
N ALA A 37 -7.73 -10.17 23.35
CA ALA A 37 -7.10 -11.28 24.06
C ALA A 37 -7.47 -11.25 25.55
N ILE A 38 -7.63 -12.43 26.13
CA ILE A 38 -7.95 -12.60 27.55
C ILE A 38 -6.97 -13.57 28.21
N CYS A 39 -6.74 -13.36 29.50
CA CYS A 39 -6.01 -14.31 30.31
C CYS A 39 -6.81 -15.60 30.48
N LEU A 40 -6.15 -16.74 30.30
CA LEU A 40 -6.66 -18.07 30.61
C LEU A 40 -5.57 -18.82 31.36
N ALA A 41 -5.82 -19.10 32.64
CA ALA A 41 -4.88 -19.81 33.52
C ALA A 41 -3.46 -19.19 33.50
N GLY A 42 -3.38 -17.86 33.55
CA GLY A 42 -2.11 -17.14 33.61
C GLY A 42 -1.40 -16.93 32.27
N SER A 43 -1.98 -17.40 31.16
CA SER A 43 -1.50 -17.17 29.80
C SER A 43 -2.45 -16.26 29.02
N CYS A 44 -1.91 -15.30 28.29
CA CYS A 44 -2.71 -14.45 27.44
C CYS A 44 -3.07 -15.18 26.14
N THR A 45 -4.36 -15.37 25.88
CA THR A 45 -4.87 -16.12 24.72
C THR A 45 -5.62 -15.18 23.79
N ILE A 46 -5.26 -15.20 22.50
CA ILE A 46 -5.95 -14.43 21.47
C ILE A 46 -7.35 -15.01 21.25
N THR A 47 -8.38 -14.20 21.44
CA THR A 47 -9.78 -14.57 21.15
C THR A 47 -10.27 -13.96 19.84
N LYS A 48 -9.65 -12.85 19.41
CA LYS A 48 -9.84 -12.26 18.08
C LYS A 48 -8.50 -11.83 17.51
N ALA A 49 -8.07 -12.52 16.45
CA ALA A 49 -6.87 -12.17 15.72
C ALA A 49 -7.04 -10.81 15.01
N LYS A 50 -5.96 -10.04 14.98
CA LYS A 50 -5.89 -8.78 14.24
C LYS A 50 -5.86 -9.06 12.74
N VAL A 51 -6.69 -8.34 11.99
CA VAL A 51 -6.70 -8.40 10.51
C VAL A 51 -5.80 -7.27 9.99
N CYS A 52 -4.85 -7.61 9.12
CA CYS A 52 -3.80 -6.69 8.67
C CYS A 52 -3.93 -6.24 7.22
N GLU A 53 -5.14 -6.17 6.67
CA GLU A 53 -5.36 -5.80 5.27
C GLU A 53 -5.17 -4.30 5.00
N ASP A 54 -4.34 -3.97 4.02
CA ASP A 54 -4.06 -2.59 3.56
C ASP A 54 -4.71 -2.24 2.21
N ASN A 55 -5.41 -3.20 1.58
CA ASN A 55 -6.01 -3.12 0.25
C ASN A 55 -5.02 -2.82 -0.89
N ASN A 56 -3.73 -3.11 -0.70
CA ASN A 56 -2.74 -2.97 -1.75
C ASN A 56 -2.50 -4.34 -2.42
N PRO A 57 -2.79 -4.49 -3.73
CA PRO A 57 -2.58 -5.76 -4.43
C PRO A 57 -1.09 -6.13 -4.57
N CYS A 58 -0.18 -5.20 -4.25
CA CYS A 58 1.26 -5.37 -4.33
C CYS A 58 1.92 -5.63 -2.98
N THR A 59 1.13 -5.95 -1.95
CA THR A 59 1.63 -6.40 -0.66
C THR A 59 0.98 -7.71 -0.25
N GLU A 60 1.76 -8.55 0.43
CA GLU A 60 1.24 -9.63 1.24
C GLU A 60 1.21 -9.15 2.70
N ASN A 61 0.02 -9.20 3.28
CA ASN A 61 -0.26 -8.66 4.59
C ASN A 61 -0.19 -9.76 5.65
N GLY A 62 0.50 -9.48 6.75
CA GLY A 62 0.64 -10.41 7.86
C GLY A 62 0.66 -9.69 9.19
N CYS A 63 0.39 -10.42 10.26
CA CYS A 63 0.69 -9.92 11.60
C CYS A 63 1.91 -10.64 12.17
N GLU A 64 2.94 -9.87 12.49
CA GLU A 64 4.18 -10.37 13.05
C GLU A 64 4.37 -9.80 14.47
N SER A 65 4.31 -10.68 15.47
CA SER A 65 4.48 -10.25 16.86
C SER A 65 5.87 -9.66 17.13
N ASN A 66 6.90 -10.13 16.42
CA ASN A 66 8.27 -9.63 16.53
C ASN A 66 8.44 -8.23 15.93
N ALA A 67 7.65 -7.89 14.91
CA ALA A 67 7.61 -6.55 14.31
C ALA A 67 6.66 -5.61 15.07
N GLY A 68 5.98 -6.10 16.11
CA GLY A 68 5.05 -5.31 16.92
C GLY A 68 3.67 -5.11 16.29
N GLY A 69 3.29 -5.91 15.28
CA GLY A 69 1.94 -5.88 14.72
C GLY A 69 1.88 -6.16 13.23
N CYS A 70 1.01 -5.41 12.53
CA CYS A 70 0.78 -5.59 11.11
C CYS A 70 2.00 -5.18 10.28
N VAL A 71 2.33 -6.03 9.32
CA VAL A 71 3.39 -5.83 8.34
C VAL A 71 2.81 -6.04 6.95
N ALA A 72 3.31 -5.27 5.99
CA ALA A 72 2.97 -5.37 4.58
C ALA A 72 4.27 -5.63 3.81
N THR A 73 4.40 -6.82 3.24
CA THR A 73 5.62 -7.24 2.53
C THR A 73 5.40 -7.03 1.03
N PRO A 74 6.29 -6.27 0.34
CA PRO A 74 6.20 -6.12 -1.11
C PRO A 74 6.23 -7.47 -1.83
N ILE A 75 5.31 -7.66 -2.78
CA ILE A 75 5.29 -8.82 -3.67
C ILE A 75 5.44 -8.39 -5.13
N ASP A 76 5.89 -9.33 -5.97
CA ASP A 76 5.87 -9.20 -7.42
C ASP A 76 4.58 -9.84 -7.98
N GLY A 77 4.09 -9.33 -9.11
CA GLY A 77 2.88 -9.86 -9.73
C GLY A 77 2.19 -8.87 -10.65
N GLN A 78 1.10 -9.32 -11.26
CA GLN A 78 0.18 -8.43 -11.99
C GLN A 78 -0.69 -7.67 -11.01
N CYS A 79 -1.01 -6.43 -11.36
CA CYS A 79 -1.92 -5.58 -10.60
C CYS A 79 -2.65 -4.64 -11.57
N ASN A 80 -3.39 -3.68 -11.04
CA ASN A 80 -3.99 -2.58 -11.81
C ASN A 80 -3.68 -1.27 -11.07
N ASP A 81 -3.01 -0.33 -11.72
CA ASP A 81 -2.61 0.95 -11.09
C ASP A 81 -3.73 2.02 -11.13
N GLY A 82 -4.85 1.69 -11.78
CA GLY A 82 -6.03 2.53 -11.94
C GLY A 82 -5.90 3.56 -13.06
N ASP A 83 -4.77 3.64 -13.74
CA ASP A 83 -4.54 4.56 -14.84
C ASP A 83 -4.88 3.88 -16.18
N GLY A 84 -5.96 4.32 -16.83
CA GLY A 84 -6.32 3.85 -18.16
C GLY A 84 -5.29 4.19 -19.25
N CYS A 85 -4.30 5.03 -18.93
CA CYS A 85 -3.19 5.39 -19.80
C CYS A 85 -1.94 4.53 -19.59
N THR A 86 -2.01 3.52 -18.76
CA THR A 86 -0.95 2.54 -18.60
C THR A 86 -1.44 1.16 -19.06
N ILE A 87 -0.48 0.31 -19.41
CA ILE A 87 -0.69 -1.07 -19.77
C ILE A 87 0.34 -1.96 -19.07
N LYS A 88 -0.01 -3.23 -18.91
CA LYS A 88 0.86 -4.27 -18.34
C LYS A 88 1.32 -3.92 -16.92
N ASP A 89 0.38 -3.54 -16.06
CA ASP A 89 0.71 -3.11 -14.71
C ASP A 89 1.23 -4.26 -13.88
N THR A 90 2.30 -3.95 -13.15
CA THR A 90 3.03 -4.91 -12.33
C THR A 90 3.43 -4.28 -11.03
N CYS A 91 3.55 -5.12 -10.00
CA CYS A 91 4.02 -4.69 -8.71
C CYS A 91 5.52 -4.44 -8.74
N LYS A 92 5.93 -3.27 -8.24
CA LYS A 92 7.33 -2.88 -8.08
C LYS A 92 7.50 -2.14 -6.77
N GLY A 93 8.06 -2.82 -5.77
CA GLY A 93 8.32 -2.23 -4.45
C GLY A 93 7.04 -1.75 -3.75
N ALA A 94 6.05 -2.64 -3.66
CA ALA A 94 4.73 -2.39 -3.05
C ALA A 94 3.88 -1.31 -3.76
N LYS A 95 4.23 -0.94 -5.00
CA LYS A 95 3.42 -0.06 -5.84
C LYS A 95 3.02 -0.79 -7.09
N CYS A 96 1.75 -0.67 -7.46
CA CYS A 96 1.33 -1.06 -8.80
C CYS A 96 1.80 0.01 -9.78
N VAL A 97 2.54 -0.39 -10.81
CA VAL A 97 3.04 0.53 -11.84
C VAL A 97 2.81 -0.08 -13.22
N GLY A 98 2.21 0.69 -14.11
CA GLY A 98 2.05 0.34 -15.51
C GLY A 98 3.05 1.01 -16.44
N ILE A 99 3.04 0.58 -17.69
CA ILE A 99 3.83 1.15 -18.78
C ILE A 99 2.92 2.11 -19.54
N SER A 100 3.30 3.38 -19.64
CA SER A 100 2.50 4.37 -20.37
C SER A 100 2.18 3.89 -21.79
N GLN A 101 0.89 3.83 -22.11
CA GLN A 101 0.44 3.61 -23.48
C GLN A 101 0.78 4.84 -24.33
N LYS A 102 1.18 4.61 -25.57
CA LYS A 102 1.43 5.70 -26.51
C LYS A 102 0.12 6.08 -27.19
N CYS A 103 -0.29 7.34 -27.02
CA CYS A 103 -1.34 7.98 -27.81
C CYS A 103 -0.80 8.77 -29.01
N ASP A 104 0.48 8.57 -29.33
CA ASP A 104 1.21 9.26 -30.40
C ASP A 104 0.50 9.08 -31.76
N ASP A 105 -0.08 10.16 -32.27
CA ASP A 105 -0.77 10.20 -33.58
C ASP A 105 0.22 10.36 -34.75
N GLY A 106 1.52 10.48 -34.47
CA GLY A 106 2.60 10.67 -35.44
C GLY A 106 2.66 12.08 -36.03
N ASN A 107 1.82 13.01 -35.60
CA ASN A 107 1.79 14.38 -36.07
C ASN A 107 2.56 15.29 -35.09
N PRO A 108 3.74 15.81 -35.49
CA PRO A 108 4.52 16.68 -34.62
C PRO A 108 3.82 18.01 -34.32
N CYS A 109 2.69 18.33 -34.95
CA CYS A 109 1.89 19.53 -34.75
C CYS A 109 0.65 19.36 -33.86
N THR A 110 0.52 18.20 -33.22
CA THR A 110 -0.50 17.93 -32.21
C THR A 110 0.15 17.63 -30.86
N VAL A 111 -0.65 17.79 -29.80
CA VAL A 111 -0.34 17.31 -28.46
C VAL A 111 -1.24 16.12 -28.19
N ASP A 112 -0.62 14.96 -28.00
CA ASP A 112 -1.32 13.72 -27.68
C ASP A 112 -1.65 13.65 -26.20
N LEU A 113 -2.91 13.30 -25.93
CA LEU A 113 -3.48 13.26 -24.60
C LEU A 113 -4.15 11.91 -24.40
N CYS A 114 -3.81 11.27 -23.31
CA CYS A 114 -4.52 10.10 -22.85
C CYS A 114 -5.39 10.47 -21.65
N ASP A 115 -6.66 10.06 -21.68
CA ASP A 115 -7.57 10.20 -20.55
C ASP A 115 -7.45 9.00 -19.59
N PRO A 116 -6.99 9.21 -18.33
CA PRO A 116 -6.67 8.14 -17.39
C PRO A 116 -7.91 7.39 -16.88
N LEU A 117 -9.12 7.90 -17.08
CA LEU A 117 -10.34 7.24 -16.62
C LEU A 117 -11.00 6.39 -17.70
N SER A 118 -10.95 6.86 -18.95
CA SER A 118 -11.61 6.23 -20.09
C SER A 118 -10.66 5.43 -20.98
N ALA A 119 -9.34 5.52 -20.74
CA ALA A 119 -8.28 4.93 -21.56
C ALA A 119 -8.31 5.41 -23.03
N LYS A 120 -8.95 6.56 -23.30
CA LYS A 120 -9.11 7.10 -24.65
C LYS A 120 -7.98 8.04 -25.01
N CYS A 121 -7.41 7.85 -26.19
CA CYS A 121 -6.52 8.81 -26.81
C CYS A 121 -7.31 9.94 -27.48
N SER A 122 -6.79 11.15 -27.33
CA SER A 122 -7.24 12.35 -28.02
C SER A 122 -6.02 13.19 -28.40
N TYR A 123 -6.19 14.11 -29.35
CA TYR A 123 -5.13 15.00 -29.79
C TYR A 123 -5.70 16.39 -30.04
N SER A 124 -4.86 17.41 -29.84
CA SER A 124 -5.22 18.81 -30.08
C SER A 124 -4.07 19.53 -30.76
N ASN A 125 -4.38 20.57 -31.54
CA ASN A 125 -3.34 21.35 -32.22
C ASN A 125 -2.39 21.97 -31.20
N GLN A 126 -1.09 21.84 -31.43
CA GLN A 126 -0.09 22.54 -30.62
C GLN A 126 0.03 24.01 -31.02
N ILE A 127 0.97 24.71 -30.39
CA ILE A 127 1.21 26.15 -30.61
C ILE A 127 1.51 26.43 -32.10
N GLU A 128 0.74 27.35 -32.68
CA GLU A 128 0.93 27.84 -34.04
C GLU A 128 2.36 28.40 -34.22
N GLY A 129 3.00 28.08 -35.35
CA GLY A 129 4.37 28.51 -35.62
C GLY A 129 5.46 27.63 -34.97
N SER A 130 5.10 26.62 -34.16
CA SER A 130 6.08 25.66 -33.61
C SER A 130 6.80 24.92 -34.73
N VAL A 131 8.12 24.77 -34.59
CA VAL A 131 8.95 24.04 -35.56
C VAL A 131 8.62 22.55 -35.48
N CYS A 132 8.24 21.98 -36.62
CA CYS A 132 7.84 20.58 -36.74
C CYS A 132 8.69 19.78 -37.74
N GLY A 133 9.69 20.42 -38.35
CA GLY A 133 10.61 19.82 -39.31
C GLY A 133 11.56 20.85 -39.91
N GLN A 134 12.41 20.43 -40.85
CA GLN A 134 13.32 21.35 -41.55
C GLN A 134 12.52 22.37 -42.37
N SER A 135 12.64 23.64 -42.00
CA SER A 135 11.89 24.77 -42.60
C SER A 135 10.36 24.58 -42.59
N LYS A 136 9.83 23.82 -41.62
CA LYS A 136 8.39 23.61 -41.44
C LYS A 136 7.91 24.09 -40.08
N VAL A 137 6.72 24.67 -40.07
CA VAL A 137 6.02 25.15 -38.87
C VAL A 137 4.60 24.61 -38.82
N CYS A 138 4.04 24.55 -37.62
CA CYS A 138 2.66 24.16 -37.43
C CYS A 138 1.70 25.25 -37.88
N LYS A 139 0.79 24.86 -38.77
CA LYS A 139 -0.35 25.66 -39.21
C LYS A 139 -1.63 24.87 -39.08
N SER A 140 -2.53 25.32 -38.21
CA SER A 140 -3.83 24.67 -38.00
C SER A 140 -3.73 23.16 -37.72
N GLY A 141 -2.69 22.75 -36.98
CA GLY A 141 -2.45 21.34 -36.63
C GLY A 141 -1.70 20.53 -37.69
N VAL A 142 -1.26 21.13 -38.79
CA VAL A 142 -0.51 20.45 -39.85
C VAL A 142 0.91 21.00 -39.93
N CYS A 143 1.88 20.12 -40.16
CA CYS A 143 3.27 20.50 -40.35
C CYS A 143 3.54 20.94 -41.80
N GLU A 144 3.57 22.25 -42.02
CA GLU A 144 3.65 22.85 -43.36
C GLU A 144 4.89 23.71 -43.52
N ALA A 145 5.26 24.03 -44.77
CA ALA A 145 6.42 24.89 -45.03
C ALA A 145 6.25 26.28 -44.40
N SER A 146 7.31 26.75 -43.74
CA SER A 146 7.45 28.16 -43.35
C SER A 146 7.70 28.98 -44.61
N PRO A 147 6.94 30.06 -44.86
CA PRO A 147 7.24 30.99 -45.95
C PRO A 147 8.60 31.67 -45.74
#